data_AF-A0A960P3N5-F1
#
_entry.id   AF-A0A960P3N5-F1
#
_cell.length_a   1.000
_cell.length_b   1.000
_cell.length_c   1.000
_cell.angle_alpha   90.00
_cell.angle_beta   90.00
_cell.angle_gamma   90.00
#
_symmetry.space_group_name_H-M   'P 1'
#
loop_
_entity.id
_entity.type
_entity.pdbx_description
1 polymer ?
#
loop_
_entity_poly.entity_id
_entity_poly.type
_entity_poly.pdbx_seq_one_letter_code
_entity_poly.pdbx_strand_id
1 'polypeptide(L)'
;MSITETNDTADTEQSQPSETNGVPTAKLFGTIEKLRENGELAAFRFSARNRWVEGTASATTIHEWYGAGADQLHVEEFEYTADHPTLGHGHGPTPQEFLLHALAACITAGVATGAAARGIELRSVSSTVGGDIDVRGVLGIDQEVRKGFSSISVAFDIDADASSDAIDALVASATKYSAVFDTLVNPTSVEVTRDQGSGAR
;
A
#
# COMPACT_ATOMS: atom_id res chain seq x y z
N MET A 1 -45.48 34.56 -41.19
CA MET A 1 -45.40 33.20 -40.61
C MET A 1 -43.94 32.98 -40.28
N SER A 2 -43.54 33.10 -39.01
CA SER A 2 -43.40 31.95 -38.08
C SER A 2 -42.16 31.14 -38.51
N ILE A 3 -41.15 30.85 -37.69
CA ILE A 3 -41.09 30.66 -36.23
C ILE A 3 -39.61 30.78 -35.82
N THR A 4 -39.37 31.34 -34.65
CA THR A 4 -38.11 31.23 -33.90
C THR A 4 -37.98 29.79 -33.40
N GLU A 5 -36.86 29.11 -33.66
CA GLU A 5 -36.48 27.91 -32.91
C GLU A 5 -35.16 28.17 -32.18
N THR A 6 -35.31 28.50 -30.90
CA THR A 6 -34.29 28.34 -29.87
C THR A 6 -34.00 26.86 -29.74
N ASN A 7 -32.78 26.42 -30.07
CA ASN A 7 -32.29 25.12 -29.63
C ASN A 7 -31.38 25.35 -28.42
N ASP A 8 -32.03 25.35 -27.27
CA ASP A 8 -31.44 25.34 -25.94
C ASP A 8 -31.01 23.89 -25.66
N THR A 9 -29.81 23.52 -26.12
CA THR A 9 -29.17 22.29 -25.65
C THR A 9 -28.53 22.61 -24.32
N ALA A 10 -29.27 22.37 -23.25
CA ALA A 10 -28.74 22.24 -21.91
C ALA A 10 -27.62 21.19 -21.95
N ASP A 11 -26.38 21.67 -21.85
CA ASP A 11 -25.23 20.85 -21.45
C ASP A 11 -25.57 20.25 -20.10
N THR A 12 -25.94 18.97 -20.08
CA THR A 12 -25.87 18.16 -18.88
C THR A 12 -24.39 18.04 -18.52
N GLU A 13 -23.88 18.99 -17.74
CA GLU A 13 -22.68 18.83 -16.93
C GLU A 13 -22.84 17.52 -16.16
N GLN A 14 -22.24 16.45 -16.67
CA GLN A 14 -21.98 15.26 -15.88
C GLN A 14 -21.03 15.70 -14.78
N SER A 15 -21.59 16.02 -13.61
CA SER A 15 -20.81 16.37 -12.43
C SER A 15 -19.79 15.28 -12.21
N GLN A 16 -18.51 15.57 -12.43
CA GLN A 16 -17.47 14.61 -12.09
C GLN A 16 -17.64 14.23 -10.62
N PRO A 17 -17.56 12.93 -10.28
CA PRO A 17 -17.65 12.53 -8.88
C PRO A 17 -16.62 13.32 -8.08
N SER A 18 -17.07 14.03 -7.05
CA SER A 18 -16.21 14.94 -6.29
C SER A 18 -15.05 14.17 -5.67
N GLU A 19 -13.85 14.38 -6.20
CA GLU A 19 -12.61 13.87 -5.59
C GLU A 19 -12.09 14.86 -4.57
N THR A 20 -11.48 14.36 -3.50
CA THR A 20 -10.72 15.18 -2.55
C THR A 20 -9.34 14.55 -2.42
N ASN A 21 -8.29 15.33 -2.69
CA ASN A 21 -6.90 14.84 -2.74
C ASN A 21 -6.68 13.69 -3.75
N GLY A 22 -7.47 13.65 -4.85
CA GLY A 22 -7.45 12.55 -5.83
C GLY A 22 -8.11 11.25 -5.33
N VAL A 23 -8.77 11.27 -4.16
CA VAL A 23 -9.55 10.13 -3.65
C VAL A 23 -11.00 10.27 -4.12
N PRO A 24 -11.56 9.28 -4.84
CA PRO A 24 -12.96 9.30 -5.25
C PRO A 24 -13.87 8.99 -4.06
N THR A 25 -14.21 10.02 -3.29
CA THR A 25 -14.93 9.92 -2.01
C THR A 25 -16.27 9.19 -2.12
N ALA A 26 -17.06 9.46 -3.16
CA ALA A 26 -18.31 8.74 -3.43
C ALA A 26 -18.10 7.22 -3.62
N LYS A 27 -17.04 6.82 -4.35
CA LYS A 27 -16.69 5.41 -4.54
C LYS A 27 -16.19 4.78 -3.24
N LEU A 28 -15.39 5.51 -2.46
CA LEU A 28 -14.92 5.07 -1.14
C LEU A 28 -16.08 4.75 -0.21
N PHE A 29 -16.99 5.70 0.02
CA PHE A 29 -18.13 5.51 0.92
C PHE A 29 -19.09 4.43 0.41
N GLY A 30 -19.40 4.42 -0.88
CA GLY A 30 -20.23 3.37 -1.47
C GLY A 30 -19.59 1.98 -1.37
N THR A 31 -18.26 1.88 -1.39
CA THR A 31 -17.57 0.60 -1.13
C THR A 31 -17.73 0.20 0.33
N ILE A 32 -17.53 1.11 1.28
CA ILE A 32 -17.71 0.85 2.71
C ILE A 32 -19.13 0.34 3.01
N GLU A 33 -20.16 0.95 2.42
CA GLU A 33 -21.55 0.53 2.58
C GLU A 33 -21.77 -0.90 2.06
N LYS A 34 -21.30 -1.20 0.84
CA LYS A 34 -21.39 -2.56 0.27
C LYS A 34 -20.71 -3.61 1.14
N LEU A 35 -19.53 -3.30 1.68
CA LEU A 35 -18.81 -4.21 2.57
C LEU A 35 -19.51 -4.39 3.93
N ARG A 36 -20.24 -3.37 4.41
CA ARG A 36 -21.08 -3.49 5.62
C ARG A 36 -22.31 -4.36 5.38
N GLU A 37 -22.91 -4.26 4.20
CA GLU A 37 -24.09 -5.06 3.82
C GLU A 37 -23.72 -6.52 3.53
N ASN A 38 -22.57 -6.74 2.90
CA ASN A 38 -22.05 -8.08 2.61
C ASN A 38 -20.57 -8.19 2.99
N GLY A 39 -20.34 -8.65 4.22
CA GLY A 39 -18.99 -8.85 4.76
C GLY A 39 -18.15 -9.89 4.01
N GLU A 40 -18.76 -10.81 3.25
CA GLU A 40 -18.00 -11.78 2.44
C GLU A 40 -17.18 -11.10 1.33
N LEU A 41 -17.66 -9.94 0.85
CA LEU A 41 -16.94 -9.13 -0.15
C LEU A 41 -15.67 -8.48 0.43
N ALA A 42 -15.53 -8.44 1.75
CA ALA A 42 -14.39 -7.84 2.44
C ALA A 42 -13.18 -8.79 2.56
N ALA A 43 -13.30 -10.04 2.09
CA ALA A 43 -12.17 -10.96 2.04
C ALA A 43 -11.28 -10.66 0.83
N PHE A 44 -10.01 -10.35 1.10
CA PHE A 44 -9.00 -10.09 0.07
C PHE A 44 -7.81 -11.04 0.26
N ARG A 45 -7.21 -11.46 -0.85
CA ARG A 45 -5.92 -12.16 -0.87
C ARG A 45 -5.01 -11.46 -1.88
N PHE A 46 -3.86 -11.03 -1.41
CA PHE A 46 -2.82 -10.43 -2.23
C PHE A 46 -1.75 -11.47 -2.53
N SER A 47 -1.16 -11.40 -3.72
CA SER A 47 -0.14 -12.36 -4.14
C SER A 47 1.00 -11.69 -4.88
N ALA A 48 2.18 -12.31 -4.81
CA ALA A 48 3.35 -11.94 -5.56
C ALA A 48 4.10 -13.23 -5.94
N ARG A 49 4.72 -13.24 -7.12
CA ARG A 49 5.62 -14.32 -7.56
C ARG A 49 7.03 -13.77 -7.62
N ASN A 50 8.00 -14.51 -7.12
CA ASN A 50 9.41 -14.12 -7.15
C ASN A 50 10.23 -15.18 -7.87
N ARG A 51 11.24 -14.73 -8.63
CA ARG A 51 12.28 -15.58 -9.19
C ARG A 51 13.66 -15.06 -8.81
N TRP A 52 14.57 -16.00 -8.56
CA TRP A 52 15.99 -15.68 -8.50
C TRP A 52 16.48 -15.24 -9.89
N VAL A 53 17.36 -14.24 -9.91
CA VAL A 53 18.01 -13.76 -11.14
C VAL A 53 19.47 -14.18 -11.13
N GLU A 54 20.26 -13.60 -10.24
CA GLU A 54 21.68 -13.93 -10.02
C GLU A 54 22.14 -13.38 -8.67
N GLY A 55 23.23 -13.91 -8.09
CA GLY A 55 23.76 -13.39 -6.82
C GLY A 55 22.66 -13.23 -5.76
N THR A 56 22.59 -12.04 -5.14
CA THR A 56 21.50 -11.66 -4.22
C THR A 56 20.30 -10.98 -4.91
N ALA A 57 20.31 -10.87 -6.24
CA ALA A 57 19.27 -10.24 -7.02
C ALA A 57 18.11 -11.20 -7.29
N SER A 58 16.89 -10.66 -7.18
CA SER A 58 15.64 -11.36 -7.52
C SER A 58 14.67 -10.38 -8.18
N ALA A 59 13.71 -10.93 -8.94
CA ALA A 59 12.65 -10.17 -9.58
C ALA A 59 11.28 -10.67 -9.09
N THR A 60 10.47 -9.75 -8.57
CA THR A 60 9.12 -10.02 -8.07
C THR A 60 8.08 -9.43 -9.02
N THR A 61 7.11 -10.24 -9.46
CA THR A 61 5.97 -9.83 -10.26
C THR A 61 4.70 -9.78 -9.40
N ILE A 62 3.90 -8.71 -9.53
CA ILE A 62 2.60 -8.52 -8.87
C ILE A 62 1.55 -8.29 -9.95
N HIS A 63 0.51 -9.12 -9.96
CA HIS A 63 -0.52 -9.10 -11.01
C HIS A 63 -1.86 -9.65 -10.50
N GLU A 64 -1.84 -10.82 -9.86
CA GLU A 64 -3.03 -11.53 -9.39
C GLU A 64 -3.40 -11.14 -7.96
N TRP A 65 -4.69 -10.90 -7.72
CA TRP A 65 -5.25 -10.72 -6.38
C TRP A 65 -6.68 -11.26 -6.35
N TYR A 66 -7.22 -11.51 -5.17
CA TYR A 66 -8.62 -11.88 -4.98
C TYR A 66 -9.29 -10.82 -4.11
N GLY A 67 -10.51 -10.44 -4.46
CA GLY A 67 -11.34 -9.54 -3.68
C GLY A 67 -12.70 -9.33 -4.32
N ALA A 68 -13.65 -8.81 -3.52
CA ALA A 68 -15.04 -8.66 -3.94
C ALA A 68 -15.66 -9.96 -4.52
N GLY A 69 -15.25 -11.12 -3.99
CA GLY A 69 -15.81 -12.43 -4.35
C GLY A 69 -15.23 -13.10 -5.60
N ALA A 70 -14.17 -12.56 -6.21
CA ALA A 70 -13.57 -13.14 -7.40
C ALA A 70 -12.05 -12.96 -7.46
N ASP A 71 -11.38 -13.80 -8.24
CA ASP A 71 -10.00 -13.56 -8.68
C ASP A 71 -9.98 -12.39 -9.67
N GLN A 72 -8.95 -11.57 -9.56
CA GLN A 72 -8.80 -10.29 -10.24
C GLN A 72 -7.36 -10.17 -10.76
N LEU A 73 -7.20 -9.32 -11.76
CA LEU A 73 -5.90 -8.93 -12.30
C LEU A 73 -5.75 -7.41 -12.17
N HIS A 74 -4.54 -6.96 -11.88
CA HIS A 74 -4.16 -5.59 -12.17
C HIS A 74 -4.23 -5.32 -13.68
N VAL A 75 -4.41 -4.06 -14.08
CA VAL A 75 -4.45 -3.67 -15.50
C VAL A 75 -3.13 -4.01 -16.20
N GLU A 76 -2.03 -3.93 -15.46
CA GLU A 76 -0.68 -4.26 -15.91
C GLU A 76 0.01 -5.15 -14.87
N GLU A 77 1.01 -5.90 -15.30
CA GLU A 77 1.91 -6.63 -14.40
C GLU A 77 3.06 -5.72 -13.96
N PHE A 78 3.28 -5.62 -12.65
CA PHE A 78 4.36 -4.83 -12.08
C PHE A 78 5.53 -5.73 -11.71
N GLU A 79 6.73 -5.41 -12.21
CA GLU A 79 7.97 -6.11 -11.86
C GLU A 79 8.90 -5.21 -11.06
N TYR A 80 9.44 -5.74 -9.96
CA TYR A 80 10.39 -5.05 -9.09
C TYR A 80 11.62 -5.92 -8.84
N THR A 81 12.80 -5.32 -9.03
CA THR A 81 14.09 -5.95 -8.69
C THR A 81 14.47 -5.59 -7.27
N ALA A 82 14.87 -6.60 -6.48
CA ALA A 82 15.50 -6.41 -5.19
C ALA A 82 16.91 -7.03 -5.19
N ASP A 83 17.88 -6.36 -4.57
CA ASP A 83 19.28 -6.80 -4.47
C ASP A 83 19.96 -6.26 -3.19
N HIS A 84 21.23 -6.56 -2.94
CA HIS A 84 22.00 -5.96 -1.84
C HIS A 84 23.20 -5.16 -2.38
N PRO A 85 23.39 -3.89 -1.96
CA PRO A 85 24.49 -3.07 -2.48
C PRO A 85 25.88 -3.53 -2.03
N THR A 86 25.99 -4.22 -0.89
CA THR A 86 27.28 -4.64 -0.31
C THR A 86 27.61 -6.12 -0.49
N LEU A 87 26.58 -6.95 -0.71
CA LEU A 87 26.70 -8.41 -0.90
C LEU A 87 26.30 -8.87 -2.31
N GLY A 88 25.70 -7.97 -3.09
CA GLY A 88 25.25 -8.18 -4.46
C GLY A 88 25.86 -7.17 -5.41
N HIS A 89 25.16 -6.92 -6.51
CA HIS A 89 25.62 -6.03 -7.58
C HIS A 89 24.99 -4.63 -7.48
N GLY A 90 24.04 -4.43 -6.55
CA GLY A 90 23.33 -3.17 -6.37
C GLY A 90 22.30 -2.90 -7.46
N HIS A 91 21.70 -3.93 -8.04
CA HIS A 91 20.74 -3.81 -9.14
C HIS A 91 19.34 -3.32 -8.72
N GLY A 92 19.10 -3.13 -7.42
CA GLY A 92 17.85 -2.60 -6.90
C GLY A 92 17.93 -2.33 -5.40
N PRO A 93 16.86 -1.79 -4.81
CA PRO A 93 16.73 -1.64 -3.36
C PRO A 93 16.83 -2.98 -2.66
N THR A 94 17.20 -2.94 -1.39
CA THR A 94 17.18 -4.11 -0.52
C THR A 94 15.75 -4.54 -0.19
N PRO A 95 15.50 -5.83 0.05
CA PRO A 95 14.19 -6.29 0.56
C PRO A 95 13.74 -5.55 1.83
N GLN A 96 14.69 -5.13 2.66
CA GLN A 96 14.46 -4.35 3.88
C GLN A 96 13.95 -2.93 3.55
N GLU A 97 14.53 -2.27 2.54
CA GLU A 97 14.03 -0.98 2.04
C GLU A 97 12.65 -1.10 1.40
N PHE A 98 12.35 -2.21 0.71
CA PHE A 98 10.99 -2.48 0.23
C PHE A 98 9.97 -2.61 1.36
N LEU A 99 10.35 -3.17 2.51
CA LEU A 99 9.49 -3.23 3.69
C LEU A 99 9.21 -1.82 4.25
N LEU A 100 10.23 -0.97 4.34
CA LEU A 100 10.07 0.43 4.76
C LEU A 100 9.23 1.23 3.77
N HIS A 101 9.41 1.00 2.46
CA HIS A 101 8.58 1.58 1.40
C HIS A 101 7.11 1.18 1.57
N ALA A 102 6.81 -0.10 1.77
CA ALA A 102 5.45 -0.58 1.96
C ALA A 102 4.79 0.07 3.19
N LEU A 103 5.53 0.25 4.29
CA LEU A 103 5.05 0.94 5.48
C LEU A 103 4.70 2.40 5.20
N ALA A 104 5.63 3.14 4.58
CA ALA A 104 5.45 4.55 4.23
C ALA A 104 4.22 4.74 3.32
N ALA A 105 4.13 3.93 2.26
CA ALA A 105 3.05 3.98 1.29
C ALA A 105 1.69 3.68 1.93
N CYS A 106 1.61 2.64 2.77
CA CYS A 106 0.35 2.24 3.40
C CYS A 106 -0.21 3.32 4.34
N ILE A 107 0.65 3.92 5.19
CA ILE A 107 0.21 4.99 6.08
C ILE A 107 -0.13 6.26 5.27
N THR A 108 0.64 6.60 4.24
CA THR A 108 0.36 7.75 3.37
C THR A 108 -0.99 7.63 2.67
N ALA A 109 -1.34 6.45 2.15
CA ALA A 109 -2.66 6.17 1.58
C ALA A 109 -3.77 6.35 2.62
N GLY A 110 -3.54 5.93 3.87
CA GLY A 110 -4.43 6.15 4.99
C GLY A 110 -4.63 7.64 5.34
N VAL A 111 -3.56 8.44 5.29
CA VAL A 111 -3.62 9.91 5.48
C VAL A 111 -4.47 10.55 4.38
N ALA A 112 -4.19 10.25 3.11
CA ALA A 112 -4.95 10.81 1.99
C ALA A 112 -6.44 10.44 2.05
N THR A 113 -6.74 9.15 2.28
CA THR A 113 -8.12 8.64 2.38
C THR A 113 -8.84 9.22 3.60
N GLY A 114 -8.15 9.32 4.74
CA GLY A 114 -8.70 9.87 5.97
C GLY A 114 -8.97 11.37 5.89
N ALA A 115 -8.11 12.13 5.19
CA ALA A 115 -8.31 13.55 4.92
C ALA A 115 -9.51 13.75 4.00
N ALA A 116 -9.57 13.00 2.90
CA ALA A 116 -10.67 13.07 1.94
C ALA A 116 -12.02 12.75 2.59
N ALA A 117 -12.09 11.72 3.44
CA ALA A 117 -13.30 11.36 4.18
C ALA A 117 -13.76 12.44 5.18
N ARG A 118 -12.87 13.36 5.56
CA ARG A 118 -13.14 14.49 6.49
C ARG A 118 -13.28 15.83 5.75
N GLY A 119 -13.16 15.84 4.42
CA GLY A 119 -13.14 17.08 3.63
C GLY A 119 -11.92 17.97 3.88
N ILE A 120 -10.80 17.40 4.34
CA ILE A 120 -9.54 18.12 4.56
C ILE A 120 -8.74 18.11 3.25
N GLU A 121 -8.41 19.30 2.74
CA GLU A 121 -7.55 19.46 1.56
C GLU A 121 -6.07 19.37 1.96
N LEU A 122 -5.33 18.49 1.28
CA LEU A 122 -3.90 18.29 1.44
C LEU A 122 -3.16 19.05 0.33
N ARG A 123 -2.24 19.94 0.71
CA ARG A 123 -1.32 20.61 -0.22
C ARG A 123 -0.06 19.78 -0.45
N SER A 124 0.49 19.17 0.60
CA SER A 124 1.58 18.19 0.47
C SER A 124 1.58 17.18 1.60
N VAL A 125 2.02 15.95 1.30
CA VAL A 125 2.31 14.91 2.27
C VAL A 125 3.62 14.26 1.87
N SER A 126 4.60 14.25 2.77
CA SER A 126 5.83 13.49 2.62
C SER A 126 6.18 12.77 3.91
N SER A 127 7.02 11.74 3.82
CA SER A 127 7.48 11.02 5.00
C SER A 127 8.91 10.52 4.85
N THR A 128 9.69 10.60 5.93
CA THR A 128 10.97 9.91 6.05
C THR A 128 10.78 8.66 6.88
N VAL A 129 11.23 7.50 6.36
CA VAL A 129 11.18 6.21 7.07
C VAL A 129 12.58 5.64 7.18
N GLY A 130 12.95 5.22 8.39
CA GLY A 130 14.23 4.58 8.66
C GLY A 130 14.08 3.41 9.61
N GLY A 131 15.02 2.46 9.56
CA GLY A 131 15.07 1.36 10.49
C GLY A 131 16.48 0.84 10.69
N ASP A 132 16.75 0.39 11.92
CA ASP A 132 18.07 -0.12 12.31
C ASP A 132 18.07 -1.65 12.29
N ILE A 133 19.10 -2.24 11.69
CA ILE A 133 19.29 -3.70 11.64
C ILE A 133 20.74 -4.04 11.99
N ASP A 134 20.92 -5.06 12.82
CA ASP A 134 22.23 -5.65 13.08
C ASP A 134 22.41 -6.90 12.23
N VAL A 135 23.20 -6.76 11.17
CA VAL A 135 23.40 -7.82 10.16
C VAL A 135 24.11 -9.06 10.71
N ARG A 136 24.71 -9.00 11.91
CA ARG A 136 25.32 -10.18 12.55
C ARG A 136 24.29 -11.30 12.76
N GLY A 137 23.04 -10.94 13.04
CA GLY A 137 21.95 -11.90 13.20
C GLY A 137 21.60 -12.61 11.89
N VAL A 138 21.51 -11.88 10.78
CA VAL A 138 21.19 -12.44 9.44
C VAL A 138 22.36 -13.25 8.88
N LEU A 139 23.59 -12.80 9.12
CA LEU A 139 24.81 -13.48 8.67
C LEU A 139 25.19 -14.70 9.54
N GLY A 140 24.45 -14.97 10.61
CA GLY A 140 24.70 -16.11 11.50
C GLY A 140 25.94 -15.97 12.38
N ILE A 141 26.50 -14.75 12.49
CA ILE A 141 27.66 -14.43 13.34
C ILE A 141 27.29 -14.47 14.82
N ASP A 142 26.08 -13.99 15.15
CA ASP A 142 25.54 -13.99 16.51
C ASP A 142 24.08 -14.43 16.48
N GLN A 143 23.78 -15.56 17.13
CA GLN A 143 22.44 -16.16 17.12
C GLN A 143 21.45 -15.44 18.05
N GLU A 144 21.95 -14.69 19.03
CA GLU A 144 21.14 -13.94 20.00
C GLU A 144 20.69 -12.58 19.43
N VAL A 145 21.38 -12.08 18.39
CA VAL A 145 21.00 -10.85 17.70
C VAL A 145 19.71 -11.07 16.88
N ARG A 146 18.76 -10.15 17.06
CA ARG A 146 17.51 -10.11 16.27
C ARG A 146 17.84 -9.95 14.78
N LYS A 147 17.18 -10.76 13.95
CA LYS A 147 17.43 -10.82 12.49
C LYS A 147 16.68 -9.75 11.70
N GLY A 148 15.56 -9.25 12.22
CA GLY A 148 14.82 -8.12 11.63
C GLY A 148 15.21 -6.78 12.25
N PHE A 149 14.52 -5.71 11.85
CA PHE A 149 14.71 -4.38 12.43
C PHE A 149 14.58 -4.38 13.96
N SER A 150 15.49 -3.69 14.65
CA SER A 150 15.38 -3.40 16.09
C SER A 150 14.43 -2.24 16.38
N SER A 151 14.34 -1.30 15.43
CA SER A 151 13.53 -0.09 15.48
C SER A 151 13.18 0.33 14.06
N ILE A 152 11.98 0.88 13.89
CA ILE A 152 11.55 1.58 12.68
C ILE A 152 10.94 2.91 13.15
N SER A 153 11.26 4.00 12.47
CA SER A 153 10.67 5.31 12.67
C SER A 153 10.10 5.85 11.38
N VAL A 154 8.98 6.56 11.49
CA VAL A 154 8.31 7.25 10.39
C VAL A 154 8.04 8.68 10.85
N ALA A 155 8.50 9.67 10.08
CA ALA A 155 8.25 11.08 10.34
C ALA A 155 7.52 11.69 9.14
N PHE A 156 6.29 12.17 9.36
CA PHE A 156 5.49 12.84 8.34
C PHE A 156 5.70 14.35 8.36
N ASP A 157 5.72 14.95 7.17
CA ASP A 157 5.60 16.38 6.94
C ASP A 157 4.36 16.63 6.07
N ILE A 158 3.36 17.30 6.64
CA ILE A 158 2.02 17.46 6.07
C ILE A 158 1.64 18.93 6.07
N ASP A 159 1.30 19.43 4.89
CA ASP A 159 0.70 20.75 4.68
C ASP A 159 -0.77 20.57 4.27
N ALA A 160 -1.70 21.06 5.08
CA ALA A 160 -3.15 20.86 4.91
C ALA A 160 -3.96 22.06 5.41
N ASP A 161 -5.20 22.21 4.93
CA ASP A 161 -6.16 23.18 5.48
C ASP A 161 -6.85 22.62 6.74
N ALA A 162 -6.05 22.42 7.79
CA ALA A 162 -6.50 21.87 9.07
C ALA A 162 -5.57 22.32 10.22
N SER A 163 -6.06 22.24 11.46
CA SER A 163 -5.22 22.48 12.63
C SER A 163 -4.18 21.37 12.83
N SER A 164 -3.09 21.66 13.52
CA SER A 164 -2.07 20.65 13.87
C SER A 164 -2.69 19.45 14.59
N ASP A 165 -3.59 19.67 15.56
CA ASP A 165 -4.30 18.59 16.25
C ASP A 165 -5.11 17.70 15.30
N ALA A 166 -5.71 18.27 14.26
CA ALA A 166 -6.46 17.52 13.26
C ALA A 166 -5.53 16.70 12.34
N ILE A 167 -4.35 17.24 12.02
CA ILE A 167 -3.31 16.54 11.26
C ILE A 167 -2.74 15.38 12.10
N ASP A 168 -2.45 15.61 13.39
CA ASP A 168 -1.96 14.57 14.30
C ASP A 168 -2.98 13.44 14.46
N ALA A 169 -4.26 13.80 14.63
CA ALA A 169 -5.35 12.83 14.68
C ALA A 169 -5.50 12.04 13.37
N LEU A 170 -5.23 12.68 12.22
CA LEU A 170 -5.25 12.04 10.92
C LEU A 170 -4.11 11.01 10.80
N VAL A 171 -2.87 11.37 11.15
CA VAL A 171 -1.71 10.45 11.13
C VAL A 171 -1.93 9.29 12.10
N ALA A 172 -2.43 9.57 13.31
CA ALA A 172 -2.74 8.53 14.29
C ALA A 172 -3.81 7.56 13.78
N SER A 173 -4.87 8.07 13.15
CA SER A 173 -5.91 7.24 12.52
C SER A 173 -5.35 6.42 11.37
N ALA A 174 -4.55 7.02 10.49
CA ALA A 174 -3.93 6.32 9.36
C ALA A 174 -3.00 5.19 9.82
N THR A 175 -2.24 5.44 10.89
CA THR A 175 -1.36 4.44 11.50
C THR A 175 -2.17 3.30 12.12
N LYS A 176 -3.22 3.62 12.89
CA LYS A 176 -4.09 2.63 13.54
C LYS A 176 -4.76 1.66 12.55
N TYR A 177 -5.12 2.13 11.36
CA TYR A 177 -5.80 1.32 10.35
C TYR A 177 -4.86 0.82 9.23
N SER A 178 -3.55 1.05 9.35
CA SER A 178 -2.56 0.57 8.39
C SER A 178 -2.30 -0.93 8.60
N ALA A 179 -2.69 -1.74 7.60
CA ALA A 179 -2.44 -3.19 7.61
C ALA A 179 -0.94 -3.53 7.62
N VAL A 180 -0.11 -2.71 6.97
CA VAL A 180 1.36 -2.91 6.96
C VAL A 180 1.96 -2.57 8.31
N PHE A 181 1.50 -1.49 8.96
CA PHE A 181 1.94 -1.19 10.34
C PHE A 181 1.54 -2.32 11.29
N ASP A 182 0.30 -2.79 11.22
CA ASP A 182 -0.21 -3.92 12.02
C ASP A 182 0.66 -5.18 11.86
N THR A 183 0.99 -5.55 10.62
CA THR A 183 1.84 -6.72 10.31
C THR A 183 3.24 -6.63 10.94
N LEU A 184 3.78 -5.42 11.16
CA LEU A 184 5.10 -5.22 11.74
C LEU A 184 5.10 -5.28 13.28
N VAL A 185 4.01 -4.87 13.91
CA VAL A 185 3.92 -4.76 15.38
C VAL A 185 3.19 -5.94 16.02
N ASN A 186 2.46 -6.73 15.24
CA ASN A 186 1.73 -7.90 15.70
C ASN A 186 2.27 -9.20 15.06
N PRO A 187 2.34 -10.32 15.81
CA PRO A 187 2.73 -11.61 15.24
C PRO A 187 1.78 -12.06 14.14
N THR A 188 2.32 -12.28 12.94
CA THR A 188 1.59 -12.83 11.78
C THR A 188 2.08 -14.24 11.49
N SER A 189 1.18 -15.19 11.26
CA SER A 189 1.57 -16.55 10.86
C SER A 189 2.14 -16.54 9.46
N VAL A 190 3.38 -16.99 9.30
CA VAL A 190 4.07 -17.11 8.01
C VAL A 190 4.57 -18.54 7.89
N GLU A 191 4.06 -19.25 6.89
CA GLU A 191 4.49 -20.61 6.56
C GLU A 191 5.40 -20.58 5.33
N VAL A 192 6.56 -21.25 5.42
CA VAL A 192 7.50 -21.39 4.31
C VAL A 192 7.69 -22.87 4.03
N THR A 193 7.28 -23.31 2.85
CA THR A 193 7.41 -24.71 2.40
C THR A 193 8.24 -24.78 1.13
N ARG A 194 8.87 -25.94 0.91
CA ARG A 194 9.48 -26.28 -0.38
C ARG A 194 8.48 -27.13 -1.15
N ASP A 195 8.07 -26.67 -2.33
CA ASP A 195 7.35 -27.54 -3.26
C ASP A 195 8.26 -28.71 -3.66
N GLN A 196 7.81 -29.94 -3.39
CA GLN A 196 8.55 -31.15 -3.74
C GLN A 196 8.18 -31.67 -5.13
N GLY A 197 7.24 -31.02 -5.83
CA GLY A 197 6.62 -31.55 -7.04
C GLY A 197 5.84 -32.83 -6.75
N SER A 198 4.84 -33.16 -7.57
CA SER A 198 4.27 -34.51 -7.55
C SER A 198 5.34 -35.48 -8.05
N GLY A 199 6.11 -36.05 -7.13
CA GLY A 199 7.15 -37.03 -7.45
C GLY A 199 6.55 -38.15 -8.27
N ALA A 200 6.97 -38.26 -9.54
CA ALA A 200 6.90 -39.49 -10.29
C ALA A 200 7.57 -40.56 -9.42
N ARG A 201 6.76 -41.49 -8.91
CA ARG A 201 7.24 -42.77 -8.38
C ARG A 201 7.60 -43.69 -9.53
#